data_AF-A0A1J6IE10-F1
#
_entry.id   AF-A0A1J6IE10-F1
#
_cell.length_a   1.000
_cell.length_b   1.000
_cell.length_c   1.000
_cell.angle_alpha   90.00
_cell.angle_beta   90.00
_cell.angle_gamma   90.00
#
_symmetry.space_group_name_H-M   'P 1'
#
loop_
_entity.id
_entity.type
_entity.pdbx_description
1 polymer ?
#
loop_
_entity_poly.entity_id
_entity_poly.type
_entity_poly.pdbx_seq_one_letter_code
_entity_poly.pdbx_strand_id
1 'polypeptide(L)'
;RKYTRTQRPAVWLKDYVTPCKPRGDCLYSLADYISYDHLSDHYQCYLSSFSAHIEPRHFQEAIQDDRWINAMQQEIQALEENKTWEVVDLPPGKQTIGSK
;
A
#
# COMPACT_ATOMS: atom_id res chain seq x y z
N ARG A 1 -3.38 -26.17 -13.51
CA ARG A 1 -1.95 -26.57 -13.44
C ARG A 1 -1.33 -25.81 -12.25
N LYS A 2 -1.14 -26.43 -11.09
CA LYS A 2 -0.55 -25.76 -9.91
C LYS A 2 0.97 -25.78 -10.06
N TYR A 3 1.61 -24.61 -10.04
CA TYR A 3 3.06 -24.50 -10.16
C TYR A 3 3.71 -24.82 -8.81
N THR A 4 4.35 -25.98 -8.72
CA THR A 4 5.25 -26.33 -7.60
C THR A 4 6.62 -25.72 -7.87
N ARG A 5 6.75 -24.39 -7.75
CA ARG A 5 8.06 -23.74 -7.79
C ARG A 5 8.55 -23.62 -6.36
N THR A 6 9.44 -24.51 -5.94
CA THR A 6 10.16 -24.36 -4.68
C THR A 6 11.07 -23.15 -4.82
N GLN A 7 10.69 -22.01 -4.24
CA GLN A 7 11.55 -20.83 -4.22
C GLN A 7 12.75 -21.13 -3.33
N ARG A 8 13.93 -21.27 -3.93
CA ARG A 8 15.18 -21.22 -3.16
C ARG A 8 15.42 -19.75 -2.80
N PRO A 9 15.70 -19.42 -1.53
CA PRO A 9 15.98 -18.04 -1.14
C PRO A 9 17.24 -17.55 -1.87
N ALA A 10 17.27 -16.27 -2.19
CA ALA A 10 18.40 -15.68 -2.86
C ALA A 10 19.65 -15.74 -1.97
N VAL A 11 20.82 -15.94 -2.58
CA VAL A 11 22.08 -16.23 -1.87
C VAL A 11 22.49 -15.10 -0.91
N TRP A 12 22.15 -13.86 -1.24
CA TRP A 12 22.44 -12.66 -0.45
C TRP A 12 21.61 -12.53 0.83
N LEU A 13 20.56 -13.33 0.99
CA LEU A 13 19.70 -13.29 2.18
C LEU A 13 20.37 -13.96 3.41
N LYS A 14 21.53 -14.59 3.24
CA LYS A 14 22.27 -15.27 4.32
C LYS A 14 22.92 -14.32 5.32
N ASP A 15 23.26 -13.12 4.86
CA ASP A 15 23.93 -12.11 5.69
C ASP A 15 22.93 -11.34 6.57
N TYR A 16 21.63 -11.50 6.29
CA TYR A 16 20.54 -10.91 7.05
C TYR A 16 19.94 -11.94 8.00
N VAL A 17 20.16 -11.75 9.31
CA VAL A 17 19.56 -12.56 10.36
C VAL A 17 18.03 -12.37 10.30
N THR A 18 17.32 -13.36 9.75
CA THR A 18 15.86 -13.32 9.62
C THR A 18 15.23 -14.38 10.52
N PRO A 19 15.05 -14.13 11.83
CA PRO A 19 14.40 -15.08 12.71
C PRO A 19 12.88 -15.12 12.45
N CYS A 20 12.41 -16.08 11.66
CA CYS A 20 10.99 -16.28 11.38
C CYS A 20 10.17 -16.43 12.68
N LYS A 21 9.34 -15.43 13.02
CA LYS A 21 8.24 -15.58 14.00
C LYS A 21 6.92 -15.83 13.27
N PRO A 22 5.97 -16.57 13.88
CA PRO A 22 4.76 -17.06 13.20
C PRO A 22 3.63 -16.01 13.10
N ARG A 23 3.88 -14.74 13.42
CA ARG A 23 2.85 -13.68 13.42
C ARG A 23 3.46 -12.37 12.92
N GLY A 24 3.14 -12.03 11.67
CA GLY A 24 2.81 -10.69 11.17
C GLY A 24 3.77 -9.50 11.31
N ASP A 25 4.65 -9.46 12.31
CA ASP A 25 5.35 -8.24 12.68
C ASP A 25 6.82 -8.30 12.28
N CYS A 26 7.25 -7.24 11.62
CA CYS A 26 8.63 -7.00 11.24
C CYS A 26 9.52 -7.09 12.50
N LEU A 27 10.54 -7.94 12.46
CA LEU A 27 11.43 -8.21 13.61
C LEU A 27 12.26 -7.00 14.04
N TYR A 28 12.44 -6.06 13.12
CA TYR A 28 13.13 -4.79 13.31
C TYR A 28 12.24 -3.73 12.67
N SER A 29 11.16 -3.35 13.36
CA SER A 29 10.32 -2.26 12.87
C SER A 29 11.18 -1.00 12.86
N LEU A 30 11.18 -0.27 11.74
CA LEU A 30 11.90 0.99 11.66
C LEU A 30 11.38 1.99 12.71
N ALA A 31 10.10 1.86 13.10
CA ALA A 31 9.50 2.64 14.17
C ALA A 31 10.19 2.46 15.53
N ASP A 32 10.83 1.31 15.79
CA ASP A 32 11.55 1.06 17.05
C ASP A 32 12.90 1.79 17.12
N TYR A 33 13.39 2.31 15.98
CA TYR A 33 14.71 2.93 15.84
C TYR A 33 14.67 4.38 15.30
N ILE A 34 13.49 4.89 14.94
CA ILE A 34 13.30 6.30 14.60
C ILE A 34 12.86 7.06 15.86
N SER A 35 13.66 8.05 16.26
CA SER A 35 13.27 9.05 17.27
C SER A 35 13.32 10.45 16.66
N TYR A 36 12.35 11.28 17.05
CA TYR A 36 12.27 12.69 16.68
C TYR A 36 12.76 13.63 17.79
N ASP A 37 13.30 13.10 18.89
CA ASP A 37 13.70 13.87 20.09
C ASP A 37 14.78 14.93 19.82
N HIS A 38 15.55 14.75 18.73
CA HIS A 38 16.62 15.67 18.32
C HIS A 38 16.15 16.77 17.37
N LEU A 39 14.90 16.74 16.93
CA LEU A 39 14.31 17.74 16.05
C LEU A 39 13.76 18.91 16.88
N SER A 40 13.71 20.11 16.29
CA SER A 40 13.08 21.25 16.96
C SER A 40 11.57 21.04 17.13
N ASP A 41 11.00 21.60 18.18
CA ASP A 41 9.55 21.51 18.48
C ASP A 41 8.68 21.91 17.28
N HIS A 42 9.08 22.98 16.58
CA HIS A 42 8.38 23.44 15.38
C HIS A 42 8.36 22.37 14.28
N TYR A 43 9.49 21.70 14.05
CA TYR A 43 9.59 20.67 13.02
C TYR A 43 8.89 19.37 13.44
N GLN A 44 8.93 19.01 14.72
CA GLN A 44 8.14 17.89 15.25
C GLN A 44 6.64 18.10 15.06
N CYS A 45 6.12 19.30 15.37
CA CYS A 45 4.73 19.66 15.12
C CYS A 45 4.36 19.58 13.63
N TYR A 46 5.24 20.06 12.75
CA TYR A 46 5.06 19.96 11.31
C TYR A 46 4.96 18.49 10.86
N LEU A 47 5.89 17.63 11.26
CA LEU A 47 5.86 16.20 10.91
C LEU A 47 4.61 15.49 11.45
N SER A 48 4.21 15.79 12.69
CA SER A 48 3.02 15.22 13.33
C SER A 48 1.74 15.50 12.52
N SER A 49 1.67 16.67 11.85
CA SER A 49 0.51 17.00 11.01
C SER A 49 0.36 16.06 9.81
N PHE A 50 1.47 15.54 9.25
CA PHE A 50 1.42 14.55 8.18
C PHE A 50 1.09 13.17 8.73
N SER A 51 1.76 12.77 9.82
CA SER A 51 1.54 11.46 10.43
C SER A 51 0.15 11.28 11.04
N ALA A 52 -0.57 12.37 11.32
CA ALA A 52 -1.96 12.33 11.78
C ALA A 52 -2.93 11.80 10.71
N HIS A 53 -2.56 11.86 9.43
CA HIS A 53 -3.40 11.39 8.34
C HIS A 53 -3.15 9.90 8.10
N ILE A 54 -4.14 9.07 8.44
CA ILE A 54 -4.08 7.63 8.22
C ILE A 54 -4.73 7.31 6.87
N GLU A 55 -3.99 6.62 6.01
CA GLU A 55 -4.51 6.11 4.75
C GLU A 55 -5.57 5.02 5.02
N PRO A 56 -6.76 5.10 4.39
CA PRO A 56 -7.80 4.09 4.52
C PRO A 56 -7.28 2.75 3.97
N ARG A 57 -7.53 1.68 4.71
CA ARG A 57 -7.09 0.33 4.29
C ARG A 57 -8.12 -0.38 3.44
N HIS A 58 -9.37 0.09 3.48
CA HIS A 58 -10.49 -0.51 2.80
C HIS A 58 -11.28 0.54 2.03
N PHE A 59 -11.90 0.12 0.92
CA PHE A 59 -12.77 1.00 0.13
C PHE A 59 -13.89 1.65 0.95
N GLN A 60 -14.47 0.91 1.90
CA GLN A 60 -15.53 1.42 2.78
C GLN A 60 -15.08 2.57 3.68
N GLU A 61 -13.79 2.64 4.02
CA GLU A 61 -13.21 3.75 4.78
C GLU A 61 -12.92 4.93 3.84
N ALA A 62 -12.36 4.66 2.66
CA ALA A 62 -12.02 5.67 1.68
C ALA A 62 -13.25 6.44 1.16
N ILE A 63 -14.38 5.76 0.95
CA ILE A 63 -15.62 6.40 0.45
C ILE A 63 -16.30 7.31 1.49
N GLN A 64 -15.84 7.33 2.74
CA GLN A 64 -16.39 8.23 3.76
C GLN A 64 -15.62 9.56 3.85
N ASP A 65 -14.46 9.67 3.21
CA ASP A 65 -13.63 10.88 3.21
C ASP A 65 -13.66 11.54 1.82
N ASP A 66 -14.17 12.77 1.77
CA ASP A 66 -14.31 13.56 0.54
C ASP A 66 -12.98 13.74 -0.21
N ARG A 67 -11.84 13.78 0.50
CA ARG A 67 -10.52 13.92 -0.14
C ARG A 67 -10.18 12.70 -0.98
N TRP A 68 -10.50 11.51 -0.48
CA TRP A 68 -10.28 10.26 -1.20
C TRP A 68 -11.25 10.11 -2.35
N ILE A 69 -12.52 10.52 -2.18
CA ILE A 69 -13.50 10.57 -3.28
C ILE A 69 -12.99 11.48 -4.40
N ASN A 70 -12.55 12.68 -4.05
CA ASN A 70 -12.06 13.65 -5.02
C ASN A 70 -10.79 13.15 -5.73
N ALA A 71 -9.85 12.52 -5.01
CA ALA A 71 -8.67 11.92 -5.60
C ALA A 71 -9.02 10.78 -6.59
N MET A 72 -9.96 9.90 -6.24
CA MET A 72 -10.45 8.85 -7.15
C MET A 72 -11.07 9.43 -8.43
N GLN A 73 -11.85 10.50 -8.30
CA GLN A 73 -12.45 11.18 -9.46
C GLN A 73 -11.39 11.79 -10.38
N GLN A 74 -10.37 12.45 -9.81
CA GLN A 74 -9.27 13.01 -10.59
C GLN A 74 -8.49 11.92 -11.34
N GLU A 75 -8.23 10.78 -10.70
CA GLU A 75 -7.56 9.65 -11.36
C GLU A 75 -8.40 9.12 -12.52
N ILE A 76 -9.71 8.91 -12.32
CA ILE A 76 -10.62 8.45 -13.40
C ILE A 76 -10.58 9.43 -14.58
N GLN A 77 -10.70 10.73 -14.30
CA GLN A 77 -10.62 11.76 -15.35
C GLN A 77 -9.27 11.70 -16.09
N ALA A 78 -8.16 11.57 -15.37
CA ALA A 78 -6.84 11.47 -15.98
C ALA A 78 -6.70 10.22 -16.87
N LEU A 79 -7.31 9.09 -16.49
CA LEU A 79 -7.31 7.88 -17.31
C LEU A 79 -8.11 8.06 -18.61
N GLU A 80 -9.26 8.74 -18.54
CA GLU A 80 -10.09 9.07 -19.71
C GLU A 80 -9.36 10.03 -20.66
N GLU A 81 -8.75 11.09 -20.13
CA GLU A 81 -7.98 12.08 -20.90
C GLU A 81 -6.78 11.44 -21.60
N ASN A 82 -6.08 10.53 -20.92
CA ASN A 82 -4.93 9.81 -21.46
C ASN A 82 -5.34 8.69 -22.43
N LYS A 83 -6.64 8.36 -22.55
CA LYS A 83 -7.16 7.25 -23.38
C LYS A 83 -6.46 5.92 -23.09
N THR A 84 -5.99 5.73 -21.87
CA THR A 84 -5.27 4.52 -21.46
C THR A 84 -6.23 3.44 -20.97
N TRP A 85 -7.43 3.83 -20.55
CA TRP A 85 -8.47 2.93 -20.03
C TRP A 85 -9.80 3.25 -20.70
N GLU A 86 -10.56 2.21 -21.01
CA GLU A 86 -11.94 2.28 -21.47
C GLU A 86 -12.78 1.35 -20.60
N VAL A 87 -13.90 1.83 -20.08
CA VAL A 87 -14.85 1.00 -19.36
C VAL A 87 -15.65 0.20 -20.39
N VAL A 88 -15.40 -1.10 -20.47
CA VAL A 88 -16.07 -2.01 -21.41
C VAL A 88 -16.81 -3.09 -20.63
N ASP A 89 -18.00 -3.46 -21.12
CA ASP A 89 -18.74 -4.60 -20.58
C ASP A 89 -17.92 -5.89 -20.66
N LEU A 90 -18.16 -6.80 -19.71
CA LEU A 90 -17.50 -8.09 -19.69
C LEU A 90 -17.85 -8.89 -20.97
N PRO A 91 -16.86 -9.20 -21.84
CA PRO A 91 -17.13 -9.96 -23.05
C PRO A 91 -17.63 -11.38 -22.75
N PRO A 92 -18.52 -11.93 -23.61
CA PRO A 92 -19.15 -13.22 -23.37
C PRO A 92 -18.10 -14.34 -23.26
N GLY A 93 -18.24 -15.18 -22.24
CA GLY A 93 -17.34 -16.30 -21.97
C GLY A 93 -16.02 -15.91 -21.30
N LYS A 94 -15.84 -14.66 -20.88
CA LYS A 94 -14.73 -14.25 -20.01
C LYS A 94 -15.19 -14.15 -18.55
N GLN A 95 -14.27 -14.44 -17.63
CA GLN A 95 -14.47 -14.23 -16.21
C GLN A 95 -13.78 -12.93 -15.81
N THR A 96 -14.45 -12.12 -15.00
CA THR A 96 -13.80 -10.99 -14.34
C THR A 96 -12.73 -11.50 -13.40
N ILE A 97 -11.61 -10.78 -13.32
CA ILE A 97 -10.67 -11.00 -12.24
C ILE A 97 -11.29 -10.34 -11.02
N GLY A 98 -11.80 -11.17 -10.09
CA GLY A 98 -12.26 -10.67 -8.81
C GLY A 98 -11.08 -10.13 -8.01
N SER A 99 -11.17 -8.87 -7.58
CA SER A 99 -10.32 -8.36 -6.51
C SER A 99 -10.95 -8.74 -5.18
N LYS A 100 -10.19 -9.41 -4.31
CA LYS A 100 -10.58 -9.65 -2.91
C LYS A 100 -10.11 -8.52 -2.02
#